data_AF-A0A3C1TJ77-F1
#
_entry.id   AF-A0A3C1TJ77-F1
#
_cell.length_a   1.000
_cell.length_b   1.000
_cell.length_c   1.000
_cell.angle_alpha   90.00
_cell.angle_beta   90.00
_cell.angle_gamma   90.00
#
_symmetry.space_group_name_H-M   'P 1'
#
loop_
_entity.id
_entity.type
_entity.pdbx_description
1 polymer ?
#
loop_
_entity_poly.entity_id
_entity_poly.type
_entity_poly.pdbx_seq_one_letter_code
_entity_poly.pdbx_strand_id
1 'polypeptide(L)' 'MDQMFSGAAAFNQNISGWNVSNVTDLRAMFYTTALFNQNLANWNIGNATFMQDIFYYSDVNFSISK' A
#
# COMPACT_ATOMS: atom_id res chain seq x y z
N MET A 1 -0.33 -7.18 -7.44
CA MET A 1 0.71 -6.18 -7.15
C MET A 1 1.32 -6.53 -5.80
N ASP A 2 1.84 -7.74 -5.68
CA ASP A 2 2.50 -8.17 -4.45
C ASP A 2 3.91 -7.58 -4.37
N GLN A 3 4.32 -7.16 -3.17
CA GLN A 3 5.68 -6.75 -2.82
C GLN A 3 6.35 -5.65 -3.67
N MET A 4 5.59 -4.88 -4.46
CA MET A 4 6.15 -3.93 -5.43
C MET A 4 7.13 -2.91 -4.83
N PHE A 5 6.89 -2.45 -3.60
CA PHE A 5 7.77 -1.52 -2.88
C PHE A 5 8.34 -2.13 -1.60
N SER A 6 8.31 -3.46 -1.46
CA SER A 6 8.89 -4.15 -0.31
C SER A 6 10.37 -3.80 -0.15
N GLY A 7 10.78 -3.33 1.03
CA GLY A 7 12.16 -2.91 1.31
C GLY A 7 12.57 -1.56 0.73
N ALA A 8 11.68 -0.87 0.00
CA ALA A 8 11.97 0.46 -0.53
C ALA A 8 11.84 1.52 0.56
N ALA A 9 12.73 1.49 1.56
CA ALA A 9 12.65 2.30 2.77
C ALA A 9 12.49 3.81 2.49
N ALA A 10 13.08 4.32 1.41
CA ALA A 10 13.02 5.72 1.01
C ALA A 10 11.87 6.07 0.04
N PHE A 11 11.04 5.11 -0.35
CA PHE A 11 9.95 5.35 -1.29
C PHE A 11 8.84 6.20 -0.66
N ASN A 12 8.58 7.37 -1.24
CA ASN A 12 7.51 8.27 -0.80
C ASN A 12 6.91 9.07 -1.97
N GLN A 13 6.82 8.45 -3.15
CA GLN A 13 6.30 9.12 -4.33
C GLN A 13 4.77 9.12 -4.33
N ASN A 14 4.16 10.19 -4.84
CA ASN A 14 2.70 10.29 -4.92
C ASN A 14 2.14 9.26 -5.90
N ILE A 15 1.37 8.31 -5.36
CA ILE A 15 0.66 7.25 -6.10
C ILE A 15 -0.86 7.30 -5.85
N SER A 16 -1.37 8.40 -5.30
CA SER A 16 -2.81 8.55 -4.99
C SER A 16 -3.72 8.45 -6.23
N GLY A 17 -3.17 8.67 -7.43
CA GLY A 17 -3.87 8.55 -8.70
C GLY A 17 -3.82 7.17 -9.36
N TRP A 18 -3.20 6.16 -8.74
CA TRP A 18 -3.16 4.82 -9.29
C TRP A 18 -4.54 4.16 -9.27
N ASN A 19 -4.95 3.60 -10.40
CA ASN A 19 -6.16 2.80 -10.47
C ASN A 19 -5.86 1.36 -10.04
N VAL A 20 -6.24 1.01 -8.81
CA VAL A 20 -6.11 -0.35 -8.25
C VAL A 20 -7.44 -1.12 -8.24
N SER A 21 -8.48 -0.64 -8.93
CA SER A 21 -9.83 -1.20 -8.86
C SER A 21 -9.93 -2.68 -9.26
N ASN A 22 -9.00 -3.18 -10.08
CA ASN A 22 -8.98 -4.56 -10.55
C ASN A 22 -7.90 -5.41 -9.87
N VAL A 23 -7.19 -4.85 -8.89
CA VAL A 23 -6.10 -5.55 -8.22
C VAL A 23 -6.68 -6.44 -7.13
N THR A 24 -6.41 -7.74 -7.22
CA THR A 24 -6.88 -8.75 -6.26
C THR A 24 -5.85 -9.07 -5.17
N ASP A 25 -4.58 -8.74 -5.40
CA ASP A 25 -3.47 -9.01 -4.49
C ASP A 25 -2.59 -7.76 -4.28
N LEU A 26 -2.58 -7.28 -3.03
CA LEU A 26 -1.81 -6.13 -2.55
C LEU A 26 -0.82 -6.55 -1.45
N ARG A 27 -0.58 -7.85 -1.24
CA ARG A 27 0.24 -8.34 -0.13
C ARG A 27 1.61 -7.69 -0.07
N ALA A 28 1.99 -7.28 1.14
CA ALA A 28 3.32 -6.74 1.42
C ALA A 28 3.79 -5.63 0.45
N MET A 29 2.87 -4.92 -0.20
CA MET A 29 3.17 -3.94 -1.23
C MET A 29 4.07 -2.81 -0.71
N PHE A 30 3.92 -2.41 0.56
CA PHE A 30 4.69 -1.38 1.25
C PHE A 30 5.42 -1.94 2.49
N TYR A 31 5.74 -3.23 2.49
CA TYR A 31 6.51 -3.86 3.55
C TYR A 31 7.85 -3.13 3.73
N THR A 32 8.20 -2.77 4.97
CA THR A 32 9.45 -2.04 5.30
C THR A 32 9.71 -0.75 4.50
N THR A 33 8.65 0.00 4.15
CA THR A 33 8.75 1.34 3.53
C THR A 33 8.72 2.47 4.56
N ALA A 34 9.82 2.66 5.29
CA ALA A 34 9.88 3.55 6.45
C ALA A 34 9.48 5.02 6.18
N LEU A 35 9.74 5.56 4.97
CA LEU A 35 9.45 6.96 4.64
C LEU A 35 8.11 7.17 3.91
N PHE A 36 7.34 6.11 3.64
CA PHE A 36 6.10 6.24 2.89
C PHE A 36 5.01 6.90 3.73
N ASN A 37 4.45 8.03 3.26
CA ASN A 37 3.43 8.78 4.00
C ASN A 37 2.31 9.37 3.12
N GLN A 38 2.07 8.77 1.97
CA GLN A 38 1.09 9.28 1.02
C GLN A 38 -0.34 8.88 1.39
N ASN A 39 -1.30 9.77 1.13
CA ASN A 39 -2.72 9.47 1.29
C ASN A 39 -3.23 8.58 0.15
N LEU A 40 -3.75 7.41 0.49
CA LEU A 40 -4.30 6.41 -0.44
C LEU A 40 -5.83 6.24 -0.32
N ALA A 41 -6.54 7.17 0.32
CA ALA A 41 -8.00 7.07 0.51
C ALA A 41 -8.80 6.98 -0.81
N ASN A 42 -8.21 7.41 -1.93
CA ASN A 42 -8.82 7.32 -3.26
C ASN A 42 -8.68 5.94 -3.91
N TRP A 43 -7.89 5.03 -3.33
CA TRP A 43 -7.71 3.69 -3.88
C TRP A 43 -8.96 2.85 -3.66
N ASN A 44 -9.60 2.44 -4.76
CA ASN A 44 -10.68 1.46 -4.69
C ASN A 44 -10.09 0.05 -4.52
N ILE A 45 -10.07 -0.43 -3.28
CA ILE A 45 -9.58 -1.77 -2.90
C ILE A 45 -10.72 -2.81 -2.80
N GLY A 46 -11.92 -2.52 -3.30
CA GLY A 46 -13.09 -3.41 -3.14
C GLY A 46 -12.93 -4.80 -3.76
N ASN A 47 -12.05 -4.95 -4.75
CA ASN A 47 -11.73 -6.24 -5.38
C ASN A 47 -10.49 -6.92 -4.77
N ALA A 48 -9.79 -6.27 -3.83
CA ALA A 48 -8.60 -6.84 -3.20
C ALA A 48 -9.00 -7.97 -2.24
N THR A 49 -8.52 -9.18 -2.52
CA THR A 49 -8.76 -10.38 -1.70
C THR A 49 -7.58 -10.64 -0.76
N PHE A 50 -6.37 -10.32 -1.19
CA PHE A 50 -5.13 -10.53 -0.42
C PHE A 50 -4.52 -9.19 -0.02
N MET A 51 -4.61 -8.85 1.26
CA MET A 51 -4.18 -7.57 1.83
C MET A 51 -3.31 -7.76 3.08
N GLN A 52 -2.68 -8.93 3.22
CA GLN A 52 -1.78 -9.20 4.35
C GLN A 52 -0.52 -8.34 4.26
N ASP A 53 -0.04 -7.88 5.42
CA ASP A 53 1.27 -7.24 5.60
C ASP A 53 1.56 -6.01 4.73
N ILE A 54 0.53 -5.34 4.18
CA ILE A 54 0.70 -4.20 3.26
C ILE A 54 1.68 -3.17 3.83
N PHE A 55 1.55 -2.84 5.12
CA PHE A 55 2.34 -1.82 5.83
C PHE A 55 3.14 -2.40 7.01
N TYR A 56 3.43 -3.71 7.02
CA TYR A 56 4.15 -4.32 8.13
C TYR A 56 5.58 -3.77 8.23
N TYR A 57 6.01 -3.38 9.44
CA TYR A 57 7.26 -2.66 9.71
C TYR A 57 7.45 -1.35 8.91
N SER A 58 6.36 -0.72 8.49
CA SER A 58 6.41 0.66 7.99
C SER A 58 5.91 1.61 9.10
N ASP A 59 6.59 2.73 9.32
CA ASP A 59 6.27 3.72 10.37
C ASP A 59 5.03 4.57 10.01
N VAL A 60 4.04 3.95 9.35
CA VAL A 60 2.93 4.65 8.73
C VAL A 60 1.72 4.64 9.68
N ASN A 61 1.35 5.82 10.18
CA ASN A 61 0.07 6.04 10.85
C ASN A 61 -1.05 6.01 9.79
N PHE A 62 -1.56 4.82 9.46
CA PHE A 62 -2.60 4.65 8.46
C PHE A 62 -3.85 4.00 9.07
N SER A 63 -5.02 4.63 8.89
CA SER A 63 -6.32 3.98 9.07
C SER A 63 -6.90 3.64 7.71
N ILE A 64 -7.08 2.36 7.41
CA ILE A 64 -7.91 1.90 6.29
C ILE A 64 -9.22 1.45 6.93
N SER A 65 -10.24 2.32 6.91
CA SER A 65 -11.60 1.88 7.24
C SER A 65 -12.14 1.10 6.05
N LYS A 66 -12.69 -0.08 6.32
CA LYS A 66 -13.39 -0.89 5.35
C LYS A 66 -14.64 -0.18 4.83
#